data_AF-A0A2I0BAV4-F1
#
_entry.id   AF-A0A2I0BAV4-F1
#
_cell.length_a   1.000
_cell.length_b   1.000
_cell.length_c   1.000
_cell.angle_alpha   90.00
_cell.angle_beta   90.00
_cell.angle_gamma   90.00
#
_symmetry.space_group_name_H-M   'P 1'
#
loop_
_entity.id
_entity.type
_entity.pdbx_description
1 polymer ?
#
loop_
_entity_poly.entity_id
_entity_poly.type
_entity_poly.pdbx_seq_one_letter_code
_entity_poly.pdbx_strand_id
1 'polypeptide(L)' 'MRPTNIISWENAKYNIKISYMKAWDARRKAIKVIFGDWEESYKTLCLYYECLIE' A
#
# COMPACT_ATOMS: atom_id res chain seq x y z
N MET A 1 -7.78 4.26 1.49
CA MET A 1 -7.43 4.85 2.80
C MET A 1 -6.39 5.96 2.60
N ARG A 2 -6.66 7.19 3.06
CA ARG A 2 -5.68 8.31 2.99
C ARG A 2 -4.80 8.31 4.25
N PRO A 3 -3.51 8.69 4.16
CA PRO A 3 -2.65 8.77 5.35
C PRO A 3 -3.16 9.73 6.41
N THR A 4 -3.87 10.78 6.00
CA THR A 4 -4.56 11.72 6.91
C THR A 4 -5.53 11.02 7.85
N ASN A 5 -6.22 9.98 7.37
CA ASN A 5 -7.18 9.25 8.17
C ASN A 5 -6.45 8.37 9.20
N ILE A 6 -5.34 7.74 8.79
CA ILE A 6 -4.47 6.96 9.69
C ILE A 6 -3.98 7.86 10.83
N ILE A 7 -3.45 9.04 10.49
CA ILE A 7 -2.96 9.99 11.49
C ILE A 7 -4.08 10.42 12.44
N SER A 8 -5.28 10.72 11.90
CA SER A 8 -6.42 11.13 12.72
C SER A 8 -6.87 10.04 13.69
N TRP A 9 -6.96 8.79 13.23
CA TRP A 9 -7.40 7.67 14.07
C TRP A 9 -6.38 7.31 15.14
N GLU A 10 -5.10 7.25 14.78
CA GLU A 10 -4.02 6.96 15.73
C GLU A 10 -3.87 8.08 16.76
N ASN A 11 -4.03 9.34 16.35
CA ASN A 11 -4.04 10.47 17.28
C ASN A 11 -5.26 10.41 18.21
N ALA A 12 -6.45 10.07 17.71
CA ALA A 12 -7.64 9.93 18.56
C ALA A 12 -7.52 8.75 19.54
N LYS A 13 -6.88 7.65 19.13
CA LYS A 13 -6.78 6.42 19.92
C LYS A 13 -5.66 6.43 20.96
N TYR A 14 -4.50 6.97 20.59
CA TYR A 14 -3.28 6.91 21.41
C TYR A 14 -2.75 8.28 21.81
N ASN A 15 -3.35 9.37 21.33
CA ASN A 15 -2.89 10.74 21.55
C ASN A 15 -1.44 10.98 21.06
N ILE A 16 -1.07 10.32 19.95
CA ILE A 16 0.26 10.40 19.34
C ILE A 16 0.20 11.20 18.03
N LYS A 17 1.14 12.13 17.87
CA LYS A 17 1.32 12.87 16.61
C LYS A 17 2.22 12.10 15.65
N ILE A 18 1.60 11.50 14.62
CA ILE A 18 2.30 10.77 13.56
C ILE A 18 2.61 11.70 12.39
N SER A 19 3.82 11.60 11.83
CA SER A 19 4.18 12.33 10.61
C SER A 19 3.54 11.72 9.37
N TYR A 20 3.23 12.56 8.38
CA TYR A 20 2.62 12.11 7.13
C TYR A 20 3.40 10.99 6.44
N MET A 21 4.72 11.11 6.36
CA MET A 21 5.60 10.10 5.75
C MET A 21 5.52 8.75 6.46
N LYS A 22 5.45 8.73 7.80
CA LYS A 22 5.31 7.48 8.56
C LYS A 22 3.95 6.81 8.29
N ALA A 23 2.88 7.60 8.23
CA ALA A 23 1.55 7.08 7.89
C ALA A 23 1.48 6.58 6.43
N TRP A 24 2.17 7.23 5.50
CA TRP A 24 2.28 6.78 4.11
C TRP A 24 3.01 5.45 3.99
N ASP A 25 4.13 5.29 4.69
CA ASP A 25 4.90 4.05 4.70
C ASP A 25 4.10 2.89 5.34
N ALA A 26 3.48 3.14 6.49
CA ALA A 26 2.60 2.16 7.15
C ALA A 26 1.46 1.70 6.22
N ARG A 27 0.84 2.63 5.49
CA ARG A 27 -0.17 2.31 4.48
C ARG A 27 0.39 1.39 3.39
N ARG A 28 1.56 1.71 2.83
CA ARG A 28 2.19 0.90 1.78
C ARG A 28 2.50 -0.51 2.27
N LYS A 29 3.06 -0.64 3.48
CA LYS A 29 3.36 -1.92 4.12
C LYS A 29 2.09 -2.76 4.34
N ALA A 30 1.02 -2.15 4.85
CA ALA A 30 -0.26 -2.84 5.05
C ALA A 30 -0.86 -3.34 3.73
N ILE A 31 -0.81 -2.53 2.66
CA ILE A 31 -1.25 -2.95 1.32
C ILE A 31 -0.45 -4.18 0.86
N LYS A 32 0.88 -4.16 1.02
CA LYS A 32 1.74 -5.30 0.64
C LYS A 32 1.41 -6.57 1.44
N VAL A 33 1.04 -6.45 2.72
CA VAL A 33 0.67 -7.61 3.55
C VAL A 33 -0.68 -8.19 3.14
N ILE A 34 -1.66 -7.34 2.78
CA ILE A 34 -3.02 -7.78 2.44
C ILE A 34 -3.10 -8.33 1.01
N PHE A 35 -2.48 -7.64 0.06
CA PHE A 35 -2.60 -7.93 -1.37
C PHE A 35 -1.36 -8.64 -1.96
N GLY A 36 -0.32 -8.85 -1.17
CA GLY A 36 0.96 -9.34 -1.67
C GLY A 36 1.81 -8.23 -2.28
N ASP A 37 2.99 -8.61 -2.79
CA ASP A 37 3.85 -7.66 -3.48
C ASP A 37 3.33 -7.37 -4.88
N TRP A 38 3.52 -6.13 -5.34
CA TRP A 38 3.12 -5.74 -6.70
C TRP A 38 3.97 -6.41 -7.76
N GLU A 39 5.16 -6.89 -7.40
CA GLU A 39 6.11 -7.52 -8.31
C GLU A 39 5.51 -8.73 -9.03
N GLU A 40 4.72 -9.54 -8.33
CA GLU A 40 4.08 -10.71 -8.90
C GLU A 40 2.96 -10.32 -9.88
N SER A 41 2.16 -9.31 -9.53
CA SER A 41 1.14 -8.77 -10.44
C SER A 41 1.75 -8.21 -11.73
N TYR A 42 2.91 -7.55 -11.66
CA TYR A 42 3.60 -7.05 -12.85
C TYR A 42 4.19 -8.17 -13.71
N LYS A 43 4.75 -9.22 -13.09
CA LYS A 43 5.22 -10.41 -13.81
C LYS A 43 4.08 -11.08 -14.57
N THR A 44 2.92 -11.25 -13.94
CA THR A 44 1.74 -11.83 -14.58
C THR A 44 1.25 -10.98 -15.75
N LEU A 45 1.26 -9.64 -15.61
CA LEU A 45 0.84 -8.75 -16.69
C LEU A 45 1.74 -8.86 -17.93
N CYS A 46 3.06 -8.95 -17.75
CA CYS A 46 3.99 -9.16 -18.86
C CYS A 46 3.72 -10.46 -19.60
N LEU A 47 3.45 -11.57 -18.89
CA LEU A 47 3.12 -12.85 -19.51
C LEU A 47 1.85 -12.80 -20.36
N TYR A 48 0.80 -12.11 -19.89
CA TYR A 48 -0.41 -11.92 -20.69
C TYR A 48 -0.16 -11.07 -21.94
N TYR A 49 0.70 -10.06 -21.83
CA TYR A 49 1.06 -9.22 -22.97
C TYR A 49 1.84 -10.00 -24.04
N GLU A 50 2.77 -10.87 -23.63
CA GLU A 50 3.48 -11.77 -24.53
C GLU A 50 2.49 -12.71 -25.27
N CYS A 51 1.52 -13.27 -24.56
CA CYS A 51 0.50 -14.15 -25.14
C CYS A 51 -0.49 -13.44 -26.08
N LEU A 52 -0.62 -12.10 -26.01
CA LEU A 52 -1.46 -11.32 -26.92
C LEU A 52 -0.75 -10.90 -28.22
N ILE A 53 0.58 -10.99 -28.25
CA ILE A 53 1.40 -10.62 -29.41
C ILE A 53 1.65 -11.81 -30.34
N GLU A 54 1.50 -13.04 -29.84
CA GLU A 54 1.46 -14.29 -30.60
C GLU A 54 0.13 -14.48 -31.35
#